data_AF-A0A536VCB0-F1
#
_entry.id   AF-A0A536VCB0-F1
#
_cell.length_a   1.000
_cell.length_b   1.000
_cell.length_c   1.000
_cell.angle_alpha   90.00
_cell.angle_beta   90.00
_cell.angle_gamma   90.00
#
_symmetry.space_group_name_H-M   'P 1'
#
loop_
_entity.id
_entity.type
_entity.pdbx_description
1 polymer ?
#
loop_
_entity_poly.entity_id
_entity_poly.type
_entity_poly.pdbx_seq_one_letter_code
_entity_poly.pdbx_strand_id
1 'polypeptide(L)'
;MQPSLPVAVAGMCDAVLMDVAGLCVAARNSDYLQAAFRATGEPGVCTLIGRAGGFNVATAALCNGTAAHGEDYDDTFEGGPVH
;
A
#
# COMPACT_ATOMS: atom_id res chain seq x y z
N MET A 1 7.77 -20.19 20.89
CA MET A 1 7.98 -19.97 19.44
C MET A 1 6.68 -19.41 18.89
N GLN A 2 6.70 -18.28 18.19
CA GLN A 2 5.50 -17.87 17.44
C GLN A 2 5.16 -19.00 16.45
N PRO A 3 3.89 -19.37 16.29
CA PRO A 3 3.53 -20.38 15.30
C PRO A 3 3.95 -19.88 13.92
N SER A 4 4.69 -20.72 13.18
CA SER A 4 5.02 -20.46 11.79
C SER A 4 3.76 -20.56 10.95
N LEU A 5 3.51 -19.59 10.08
CA LEU A 5 2.42 -19.66 9.10
C LEU A 5 2.59 -20.90 8.21
N PRO A 6 1.48 -21.52 7.73
CA PRO A 6 1.56 -22.52 6.68
C PRO A 6 2.31 -21.97 5.46
N VAL A 7 3.13 -22.80 4.81
CA VAL A 7 3.97 -22.37 3.66
C VAL A 7 3.15 -21.69 2.57
N ALA A 8 1.97 -22.22 2.26
CA ALA A 8 1.08 -21.63 1.27
C ALA A 8 0.58 -20.23 1.66
N VAL A 9 0.34 -19.99 2.96
CA VAL A 9 -0.09 -18.68 3.48
C VAL A 9 1.05 -17.69 3.39
N ALA A 10 2.26 -18.08 3.83
CA ALA A 10 3.44 -17.23 3.73
C ALA A 10 3.73 -16.82 2.27
N GLY A 11 3.67 -17.78 1.34
CA GLY A 11 3.86 -17.49 -0.09
C GLY A 11 2.80 -16.56 -0.67
N MET A 12 1.55 -16.66 -0.22
CA MET A 12 0.50 -15.73 -0.64
C MET A 12 0.72 -14.32 -0.06
N CYS A 13 1.13 -14.20 1.20
CA CYS A 13 1.48 -12.90 1.79
C CYS A 13 2.61 -12.21 1.02
N ASP A 14 3.64 -12.96 0.60
CA ASP A 14 4.72 -12.41 -0.21
C ASP A 14 4.22 -11.93 -1.58
N ALA A 15 3.35 -12.70 -2.24
CA ALA A 15 2.77 -12.34 -3.54
C ALA A 15 1.92 -11.07 -3.45
N VAL A 16 0.99 -11.00 -2.50
CA VAL A 16 0.10 -9.83 -2.30
C VAL A 16 0.92 -8.59 -1.89
N LEU A 17 1.96 -8.75 -1.06
CA LEU A 17 2.84 -7.63 -0.71
C LEU A 17 3.58 -7.08 -1.93
N MET A 18 4.08 -7.95 -2.82
CA MET A 18 4.75 -7.52 -4.05
C MET A 18 3.78 -6.81 -5.00
N ASP A 19 2.55 -7.29 -5.12
CA ASP A 19 1.51 -6.69 -5.95
C ASP A 19 1.13 -5.28 -5.48
N VAL A 20 0.73 -5.14 -4.21
CA VAL A 20 0.39 -3.84 -3.59
C VAL A 20 1.55 -2.85 -3.67
N ALA A 21 2.78 -3.29 -3.42
CA ALA A 21 3.95 -2.43 -3.55
C ALA A 21 4.17 -1.95 -4.99
N GLY A 22 3.92 -2.83 -5.97
CA GLY A 22 3.96 -2.51 -7.40
C GLY A 22 2.96 -1.43 -7.78
N LEU A 23 1.71 -1.57 -7.32
CA LEU A 23 0.63 -0.59 -7.54
C LEU A 23 0.99 0.77 -6.91
N CYS A 24 1.49 0.77 -5.67
CA CYS A 24 1.94 1.99 -5.01
C CYS A 24 3.04 2.71 -5.81
N VAL A 25 4.02 1.96 -6.34
CA VAL A 25 5.06 2.51 -7.20
C VAL A 25 4.45 3.05 -8.49
N ALA A 26 3.56 2.32 -9.15
CA ALA A 26 2.94 2.75 -10.41
C ALA A 26 2.15 4.06 -10.25
N ALA A 27 1.34 4.17 -9.19
CA ALA A 27 0.52 5.33 -8.89
C ALA A 27 1.29 6.53 -8.33
N ARG A 28 2.59 6.41 -7.98
CA ARG A 28 3.37 7.41 -7.21
C ARG A 28 3.30 8.86 -7.72
N ASN A 29 3.05 9.05 -9.02
CA ASN A 29 3.00 10.36 -9.68
C ASN A 29 1.59 10.74 -10.19
N SER A 30 0.55 9.97 -9.87
CA SER A 30 -0.82 10.28 -10.27
C SER A 30 -1.32 11.56 -9.58
N ASP A 31 -2.24 12.27 -10.23
CA ASP A 31 -2.76 13.53 -9.72
C ASP A 31 -3.46 13.35 -8.36
N TYR A 32 -4.23 12.26 -8.20
CA TYR A 32 -4.93 11.98 -6.93
C TYR A 32 -3.96 11.70 -5.78
N LEU A 33 -2.88 10.97 -6.03
CA LEU A 33 -1.90 10.65 -4.98
C LEU A 33 -1.08 11.88 -4.62
N GLN A 34 -0.71 12.70 -5.61
CA GLN A 34 -0.05 13.98 -5.36
C GLN A 34 -0.95 14.93 -4.56
N ALA A 35 -2.26 14.94 -4.82
CA ALA A 35 -3.23 15.72 -4.05
C ALA A 35 -3.33 15.23 -2.60
N ALA A 36 -3.49 13.91 -2.38
CA ALA A 36 -3.54 13.31 -1.04
C ALA A 36 -2.27 13.59 -0.23
N PHE A 37 -1.10 13.46 -0.85
CA PHE A 37 0.18 13.76 -0.22
C PHE A 37 0.32 15.23 0.14
N ARG A 38 -0.05 16.15 -0.76
CA ARG A 38 0.01 17.60 -0.47
C ARG A 38 -0.92 17.99 0.69
N ALA A 39 -2.06 17.31 0.82
CA ALA A 39 -3.01 17.58 1.89
C ALA A 39 -2.57 17.04 3.25
N THR A 40 -1.75 15.98 3.30
CA THR A 40 -1.46 15.23 4.53
C THR A 40 0.01 15.08 4.87
N GLY A 41 0.94 15.56 4.03
CA GLY A 41 2.36 15.29 4.12
C GLY A 41 3.04 15.88 5.36
N GLU A 42 3.15 15.08 6.42
CA GLU A 42 3.90 15.40 7.63
C GLU A 42 5.07 14.43 7.85
N PRO A 43 6.21 14.89 8.41
CA PRO A 43 7.36 14.04 8.65
C PRO A 43 7.09 12.99 9.73
N GLY A 44 7.78 11.85 9.64
CA GLY A 44 7.71 10.78 10.62
C GLY A 44 8.63 9.61 10.27
N VAL A 45 8.28 8.41 10.73
CA VAL A 45 9.12 7.20 10.58
C VAL A 45 8.51 6.14 9.65
N CYS A 46 7.31 6.39 9.11
CA CYS A 46 6.60 5.45 8.25
C CYS A 46 6.97 5.68 6.77
N THR A 47 6.90 4.61 5.98
CA THR A 47 7.22 4.64 4.55
C THR A 47 5.98 4.90 3.71
N LEU A 48 6.09 5.81 2.75
CA LEU A 48 5.19 5.90 1.60
C LEU A 48 5.89 5.22 0.43
N ILE A 49 5.36 4.08 -0.02
CA ILE A 49 6.02 3.23 -1.02
C ILE A 49 6.17 4.00 -2.34
N GLY A 50 7.36 3.97 -2.93
CA GLY A 50 7.67 4.74 -4.15
C GLY A 50 8.05 6.20 -3.92
N ARG A 51 8.18 6.65 -2.66
CA ARG A 51 8.62 8.01 -2.31
C ARG A 51 9.76 8.01 -1.29
N ALA A 52 10.76 8.85 -1.51
CA ALA A 52 11.85 9.04 -0.56
C ALA A 52 11.40 9.85 0.67
N GLY A 53 11.92 9.48 1.85
CA GLY A 53 11.66 10.13 3.13
C GLY A 53 10.88 9.26 4.12
N GLY A 54 10.64 9.81 5.30
CA GLY A 54 9.79 9.22 6.33
C GLY A 54 8.63 10.15 6.67
N PHE A 55 7.45 9.56 6.85
CA PHE A 55 6.19 10.29 7.04
C PHE A 55 5.47 9.83 8.30
N ASN A 56 4.55 10.64 8.81
CA ASN A 56 3.71 10.21 9.92
C ASN A 56 2.83 9.01 9.50
N VAL A 57 2.26 8.30 10.48
CA VAL A 57 1.46 7.09 10.23
C VAL A 57 0.21 7.37 9.40
N ALA A 58 -0.45 8.52 9.59
CA ALA A 58 -1.68 8.87 8.90
C ALA A 58 -1.42 9.16 7.41
N THR A 59 -0.39 9.93 7.09
CA THR A 59 0.08 10.21 5.72
C THR A 59 0.42 8.90 5.01
N ALA A 60 1.23 8.04 5.65
CA ALA A 60 1.69 6.80 5.05
C ALA A 60 0.52 5.84 4.78
N ALA A 61 -0.38 5.65 5.76
CA ALA A 61 -1.55 4.79 5.60
C ALA A 61 -2.49 5.30 4.49
N LEU A 62 -2.85 6.59 4.53
CA LEU A 62 -3.75 7.17 3.53
C LEU A 62 -3.16 7.09 2.13
N CYS A 63 -1.91 7.50 1.96
CA CYS A 63 -1.29 7.55 0.63
C CYS A 63 -1.00 6.17 0.07
N ASN A 64 -0.51 5.21 0.88
CA ASN A 64 -0.27 3.85 0.39
C ASN A 64 -1.60 3.15 0.03
N GLY A 65 -2.65 3.28 0.84
CA GLY A 65 -3.97 2.72 0.50
C GLY A 65 -4.57 3.35 -0.76
N THR A 66 -4.47 4.68 -0.88
CA THR A 66 -4.91 5.40 -2.09
C THR A 66 -4.12 4.97 -3.33
N ALA A 67 -2.81 4.76 -3.19
CA ALA A 67 -1.95 4.35 -4.31
C ALA A 67 -2.17 2.88 -4.71
N ALA A 68 -2.48 2.00 -3.75
CA ALA A 68 -2.81 0.61 -4.01
C ALA A 68 -4.11 0.47 -4.78
N HIS A 69 -5.16 1.19 -4.35
CA HIS A 69 -6.51 1.04 -4.90
C HIS A 69 -6.86 2.01 -6.03
N GLY A 70 -6.08 3.09 -6.21
CA GLY A 70 -6.47 4.24 -7.04
C GLY A 70 -6.71 3.95 -8.52
N GLU A 71 -6.14 2.87 -9.05
CA GLU A 71 -6.33 2.42 -10.43
C GLU A 71 -7.23 1.17 -10.54
N ASP A 72 -7.76 0.65 -9.44
CA ASP A 72 -8.65 -0.53 -9.39
C ASP A 72 -8.00 -1.81 -9.99
N TYR A 73 -6.71 -2.01 -9.70
CA TYR A 73 -5.92 -3.17 -10.12
C TYR A 73 -5.44 -4.05 -8.97
N ASP A 74 -5.77 -3.69 -7.73
CA ASP A 74 -5.50 -4.51 -6.55
C ASP A 74 -6.31 -5.81 -6.55
N ASP A 75 -5.85 -6.77 -5.76
CA ASP A 75 -6.48 -8.08 -5.68
C ASP A 75 -7.91 -8.00 -5.16
N THR A 76 -8.73 -8.99 -5.51
CA THR A 76 -10.11 -9.09 -5.04
C THR A 76 -10.26 -10.30 -4.13
N PHE A 77 -11.19 -10.21 -3.17
CA PHE A 77 -11.59 -11.36 -2.36
C PHE A 77 -12.97 -11.89 -2.80
N GLU A 78 -13.01 -13.13 -3.29
CA GLU A 78 -14.27 -13.77 -3.67
C GLU A 78 -15.20 -13.95 -2.46
N GLY A 79 -16.49 -13.60 -2.62
CA GLY A 79 -17.51 -13.71 -1.56
C GLY A 79 -17.81 -12.40 -0.82
N GLY A 80 -17.04 -11.34 -1.09
CA GLY A 80 -17.35 -9.96 -0.72
C GLY A 80 -16.49 -9.03 -1.57
N PRO A 81 -17.03 -8.39 -2.63
CA PRO A 81 -16.24 -7.61 -3.58
C PRO A 81 -15.75 -6.32 -2.91
N VAL A 82 -14.68 -6.46 -2.15
CA VAL A 82 -14.01 -5.45 -1.33
C VAL A 82 -12.52 -5.76 -1.40
N HIS A 83 -11.72 -4.72 -1.30
CA HIS A 83 -10.27 -4.74 -1.26
C HIS A 83 -9.79 -4.38 0.16
#